data_AF-A0A823FPG5-F1
#
_entry.id   AF-A0A823FPG5-F1
#
_cell.length_a   1.000
_cell.length_b   1.000
_cell.length_c   1.000
_cell.angle_alpha   90.00
_cell.angle_beta   90.00
_cell.angle_gamma   90.00
#
_symmetry.space_group_name_H-M   'P 1'
#
loop_
_entity.id
_entity.type
_entity.pdbx_description
1 polymer ?
#
loop_
_entity_poly.entity_id
_entity_poly.type
_entity_poly.pdbx_seq_one_letter_code
_entity_poly.pdbx_strand_id
1 'polypeptide(L)'
;MKTIANEYKEYITERTRLGDNGIKLTAYSFENGYQARVIENLDYNFVSLVLVKSHDGKNSIKDILLELTNEQLIEKLEEIKNL
;
A
#
# COMPACT_ATOMS: atom_id res chain seq x y z
N MET A 1 -9.24 11.55 11.17
CA MET A 1 -8.90 10.32 10.44
C MET A 1 -7.38 10.19 10.43
N LYS A 2 -6.82 9.11 10.98
CA LYS A 2 -5.38 8.82 10.84
C LYS A 2 -5.17 8.41 9.39
N THR A 3 -4.66 9.33 8.58
CA THR A 3 -4.30 9.07 7.19
C THR A 3 -3.20 8.02 7.17
N ILE A 4 -3.32 7.03 6.29
CA ILE A 4 -2.45 5.86 6.23
C ILE A 4 -0.97 6.22 6.41
N ALA A 5 -0.40 5.60 7.44
CA ALA A 5 1.00 5.39 7.73
C ALA A 5 1.95 6.52 7.29
N ASN A 6 1.93 7.63 8.03
CA ASN A 6 3.07 8.56 8.08
C ASN A 6 4.39 7.86 8.46
N GLU A 7 4.31 6.67 9.08
CA GLU A 7 5.44 5.84 9.50
C GLU A 7 6.29 5.35 8.31
N TYR A 8 5.68 5.04 7.16
CA TYR A 8 6.39 4.59 5.95
C TYR A 8 6.42 5.66 4.86
N LYS A 9 6.27 6.93 5.22
CA LYS A 9 6.19 8.03 4.25
C LYS A 9 7.41 8.13 3.32
N GLU A 10 8.57 7.68 3.79
CA GLU A 10 9.84 7.68 3.04
C GLU A 10 9.86 6.68 1.89
N TYR A 11 9.04 5.62 1.97
CA TYR A 11 8.91 4.61 0.93
C TYR A 11 7.82 4.95 -0.09
N ILE A 12 7.09 6.04 0.09
CA ILE A 12 6.00 6.43 -0.79
C ILE A 12 6.58 6.97 -2.11
N THR A 13 6.22 6.32 -3.20
CA THR A 13 6.64 6.71 -4.56
C THR A 13 5.53 7.40 -5.32
N GLU A 14 4.26 7.10 -5.01
CA GLU A 14 3.11 7.72 -5.66
C GLU A 14 1.95 7.91 -4.67
N ARG A 15 1.24 9.03 -4.83
CA ARG A 15 -0.06 9.27 -4.20
C ARG A 15 -1.02 9.76 -5.26
N THR A 16 -2.08 9.00 -5.51
CA THR A 16 -3.08 9.29 -6.52
C THR A 16 -4.45 9.29 -5.88
N ARG A 17 -5.18 10.41 -5.98
CA ARG A 17 -6.59 10.45 -5.61
C ARG A 17 -7.42 10.09 -6.83
N LEU A 18 -8.22 9.03 -6.74
CA LEU A 18 -9.03 8.52 -7.83
C LEU A 18 -10.44 9.13 -7.74
N GLY A 19 -10.59 10.32 -8.34
CA GLY A 19 -11.86 11.02 -8.50
C GLY A 19 -12.49 11.57 -7.22
N ASP A 20 -13.75 11.99 -7.35
CA ASP A 20 -14.56 12.53 -6.24
C ASP A 20 -15.15 11.44 -5.35
N ASN A 21 -15.07 10.16 -5.77
CA ASN A 21 -15.61 8.98 -5.07
C ASN A 21 -14.83 8.61 -3.79
N GLY A 22 -13.97 9.48 -3.30
CA GLY A 22 -13.26 9.26 -2.05
C GLY A 22 -12.24 8.12 -2.08
N ILE A 23 -11.78 7.64 -3.24
CA ILE A 23 -10.75 6.59 -3.29
C ILE A 23 -9.36 7.24 -3.38
N LYS A 24 -8.43 6.78 -2.55
CA LYS A 24 -7.03 7.19 -2.56
C LYS A 24 -6.13 5.98 -2.75
N LEU A 25 -5.17 6.10 -3.65
CA LEU A 25 -4.11 5.12 -3.87
C LEU A 25 -2.80 5.70 -3.37
N THR A 26 -2.09 4.93 -2.54
CA THR A 26 -0.73 5.24 -2.10
C THR A 26 0.17 4.07 -2.48
N ALA A 27 1.18 4.32 -3.31
CA ALA A 27 2.17 3.33 -3.70
C ALA A 27 3.43 3.49 -2.84
N TYR A 28 3.94 2.36 -2.37
CA TYR A 28 5.19 2.23 -1.64
C TYR A 28 6.15 1.38 -2.47
N SER A 29 7.44 1.69 -2.43
CA SER A 29 8.49 0.87 -3.03
C SER A 29 9.61 0.67 -2.02
N PHE A 30 10.00 -0.59 -1.84
CA PHE A 30 10.99 -1.01 -0.87
C PHE A 30 12.29 -1.43 -1.58
N GLU A 31 13.42 -1.33 -0.86
CA GLU A 31 14.75 -1.62 -1.41
C GLU A 31 14.92 -3.07 -1.88
N ASN A 32 14.17 -4.00 -1.27
CA ASN A 32 14.14 -5.42 -1.63
C ASN A 32 13.34 -5.73 -2.92
N GLY A 33 12.92 -4.71 -3.66
CA GLY A 33 12.22 -4.84 -4.95
C GLY A 33 10.72 -5.12 -4.82
N TYR A 34 10.17 -5.17 -3.61
CA TYR A 34 8.73 -5.21 -3.40
C TYR A 34 8.11 -3.82 -3.52
N GLN A 35 6.86 -3.81 -3.95
CA GLN A 35 6.00 -2.64 -4.00
C GLN A 35 4.67 -2.96 -3.34
N ALA A 36 4.16 -2.04 -2.55
CA ALA A 36 2.85 -2.14 -1.92
C ALA A 36 1.95 -1.05 -2.48
N ARG A 37 0.80 -1.41 -3.03
CA ARG A 37 -0.23 -0.45 -3.47
C ARG A 37 -1.39 -0.50 -2.50
N VAL A 38 -1.54 0.56 -1.73
CA VAL A 38 -2.58 0.71 -0.72
C VAL A 38 -3.73 1.52 -1.32
N ILE A 39 -4.93 0.96 -1.25
CA ILE A 39 -6.15 1.58 -1.73
C ILE A 39 -7.03 1.87 -0.51
N GLU A 40 -7.27 3.14 -0.26
CA GLU A 40 -8.12 3.64 0.82
C GLU A 40 -9.44 4.11 0.21
N ASN A 41 -10.55 3.72 0.83
CA ASN A 41 -11.83 4.37 0.59
C ASN A 41 -12.11 5.31 1.76
N LEU A 42 -12.19 6.62 1.51
CA LEU A 42 -12.35 7.64 2.54
C LEU A 42 -13.66 7.53 3.32
N ASP A 43 -14.67 6.85 2.77
CA ASP A 43 -15.96 6.61 3.44
C ASP A 43 -15.92 5.39 4.38
N TYR A 44 -14.86 4.57 4.32
CA TYR A 44 -14.69 3.35 5.10
C TYR A 44 -13.41 3.39 5.94
N ASN A 45 -13.38 2.65 7.06
CA ASN A 45 -12.20 2.56 7.92
C ASN A 45 -11.21 1.47 7.50
N PHE A 46 -11.47 0.80 6.37
CA PHE A 46 -10.66 -0.31 5.89
C PHE A 46 -9.91 0.05 4.61
N VAL A 47 -8.82 -0.67 4.38
CA VAL A 47 -7.89 -0.42 3.28
C VAL A 47 -7.58 -1.74 2.57
N SER A 48 -7.31 -1.68 1.28
CA SER A 48 -6.84 -2.84 0.53
C SER A 48 -5.37 -2.68 0.19
N LEU A 49 -4.62 -3.77 0.21
CA LEU A 49 -3.20 -3.82 -0.12
C LEU A 49 -2.97 -4.80 -1.27
N VAL A 50 -2.34 -4.32 -2.33
CA VAL A 50 -1.84 -5.16 -3.42
C VAL A 50 -0.32 -5.23 -3.33
N LEU A 51 0.22 -6.42 -3.13
CA LEU A 51 1.65 -6.68 -3.08
C LEU A 51 2.15 -7.05 -4.48
N VAL A 52 3.17 -6.33 -4.95
CA VAL A 52 3.81 -6.55 -6.24
C VAL A 52 5.30 -6.77 -6.02
N LYS A 53 5.90 -7.69 -6.77
CA LYS A 53 7.36 -7.82 -6.87
C LYS A 53 7.80 -7.47 -8.27
N SER A 54 8.74 -6.53 -8.38
CA SER A 54 9.42 -6.22 -9.62
C SER A 54 10.74 -6.98 -9.69
N HIS A 55 10.93 -7.76 -10.75
CA HIS A 55 12.18 -8.48 -11.02
C HIS A 55 12.42 -8.47 -12.52
N ASP A 56 13.62 -8.05 -12.94
CA ASP A 56 14.02 -7.93 -14.36
C ASP A 56 13.03 -7.15 -15.23
N GLY A 57 12.51 -6.03 -14.70
CA GLY A 57 11.52 -5.19 -15.38
C GLY A 57 10.13 -5.81 -15.52
N LYS A 58 9.90 -6.99 -14.93
CA LYS A 58 8.59 -7.66 -14.89
C LYS A 58 7.96 -7.50 -13.52
N ASN A 59 6.72 -7.02 -13.51
CA ASN A 59 5.91 -6.94 -12.31
C ASN A 59 5.04 -8.18 -12.18
N SER A 60 5.00 -8.77 -10.98
CA SER A 60 4.09 -9.85 -10.64
C SER A 60 3.33 -9.52 -9.36
N ILE A 61 2.02 -9.68 -9.39
CA ILE A 61 1.20 -9.62 -8.17
C ILE A 61 1.55 -10.85 -7.34
N LYS A 62 1.89 -10.63 -6.08
CA LYS A 62 2.22 -11.68 -5.13
C LYS A 62 1.07 -11.95 -4.18
N ASP A 63 0.35 -10.91 -3.79
CA ASP A 63 -0.78 -11.05 -2.88
C ASP A 63 -1.77 -9.88 -3.03
N ILE A 64 -3.01 -10.12 -2.63
CA ILE A 64 -4.08 -9.13 -2.54
C ILE A 64 -4.79 -9.32 -1.20
N LEU A 65 -4.63 -8.35 -0.31
CA LEU A 65 -5.29 -8.32 0.98
C LEU A 65 -6.38 -7.26 0.96
N LEU A 66 -7.58 -7.64 1.35
CA LEU A 66 -8.76 -6.78 1.37
C LEU A 66 -9.16 -6.46 2.80
N GLU A 67 -9.83 -5.33 2.96
CA GLU A 67 -10.46 -4.91 4.22
C GLU A 67 -9.53 -4.90 5.45
N LEU A 68 -8.26 -4.55 5.26
CA LEU A 68 -7.30 -4.42 6.34
C LEU A 68 -7.64 -3.23 7.24
N THR A 69 -7.44 -3.39 8.55
CA THR A 69 -7.34 -2.24 9.45
C THR A 69 -6.03 -1.48 9.19
N ASN A 70 -5.94 -0.25 9.68
CA ASN A 70 -4.70 0.52 9.59
C ASN A 70 -3.53 -0.16 10.34
N GLU A 71 -3.80 -0.85 11.45
CA GLU A 71 -2.79 -1.59 12.22
C GLU A 71 -2.28 -2.79 11.44
N GLN A 72 -3.19 -3.59 10.87
CA GLN A 72 -2.82 -4.72 10.01
C GLN A 72 -2.05 -4.28 8.78
N LEU A 73 -2.40 -3.13 8.19
CA LEU A 73 -1.64 -2.56 7.08
C LEU A 73 -0.19 -2.26 7.50
N ILE A 74 0.00 -1.59 8.65
CA ILE A 74 1.33 -1.24 9.15
C ILE A 74 2.17 -2.50 9.38
N GLU A 75 1.61 -3.52 10.04
CA GLU A 75 2.27 -4.81 10.23
C GLU A 75 2.69 -5.43 8.89
N LYS A 76 1.79 -5.43 7.90
CA LYS A 76 2.10 -5.98 6.57
C LYS A 76 3.18 -5.18 5.84
N LEU A 77 3.18 -3.86 5.93
CA LEU A 77 4.23 -3.02 5.33
C LEU A 77 5.59 -3.29 5.97
N GLU A 78 5.65 -3.49 7.30
CA GLU A 78 6.89 -3.87 7.99
C GLU A 78 7.36 -5.28 7.60
N GLU A 79 6.46 -6.25 7.51
CA GLU A 79 6.79 -7.59 7.02
C GLU A 79 7.38 -7.51 5.60
N ILE A 80 6.71 -6.79 4.68
CA ILE A 80 7.15 -6.65 3.29
C ILE A 80 8.51 -5.99 3.20
N LYS A 81 8.77 -4.94 3.99
CA LYS A 81 10.05 -4.24 4.04
C LYS A 81 11.20 -5.18 4.43
N ASN A 82 10.93 -6.18 5.26
CA ASN A 82 11.93 -7.11 5.80
C ASN A 82 11.99 -8.47 5.06
N LEU A 83 11.30 -8.64 3.93
CA LEU A 83 11.40 -9.81 3.04
C LEU A 83 12.69 -9.83 2.21
#